data_AF-A0A7W1NC47-F1
#
_entry.id   AF-A0A7W1NC47-F1
#
_cell.length_a   1.000
_cell.length_b   1.000
_cell.length_c   1.000
_cell.angle_alpha   90.00
_cell.angle_beta   90.00
_cell.angle_gamma   90.00
#
_symmetry.space_group_name_H-M   'P 1'
#
loop_
_entity.id
_entity.type
_entity.pdbx_description
1 polymer ?
#
loop_
_entity_poly.entity_id
_entity_poly.type
_entity_poly.pdbx_seq_one_letter_code
_entity_poly.pdbx_strand_id
1 'polypeptide(L)'
;MHIPLLRLRSACTLAALSIAAAVIAAEPIWIEGESAINPQVHRNAWYDSVQKSSLSGDEWLHSFGGSEGLAEYRFQAKAGEHHFWVRANHIAGAALSWRLNGGEWQAIDFTKTVEGMNIANDGTPDMRFIGWTSAGKPVLAAGENHLEFRMHSGNSNHGAIDCFVFSQKPFSPNGRQKPGEKLGLAAPGTWAFEPEPDEF
;
A
#
# COMPACT_ATOMS: atom_id res chain seq x y z
N MET A 1 29.31 -82.66 -2.12
CA MET A 1 29.79 -81.49 -2.88
C MET A 1 28.75 -80.39 -2.71
N HIS A 2 29.10 -79.34 -1.97
CA HIS A 2 28.21 -78.32 -1.40
C HIS A 2 28.24 -77.06 -2.28
N ILE A 3 27.08 -76.50 -2.64
CA ILE A 3 26.97 -75.14 -3.20
C ILE A 3 25.78 -74.45 -2.51
N PRO A 4 26.00 -73.40 -1.68
CA PRO A 4 24.90 -72.61 -1.16
C PRO A 4 24.55 -71.47 -2.12
N LEU A 5 23.26 -71.31 -2.42
CA LEU A 5 22.68 -70.19 -3.16
C LEU A 5 22.60 -68.95 -2.24
N LEU A 6 23.34 -67.91 -2.60
CA LEU A 6 23.34 -66.59 -1.96
C LEU A 6 22.04 -65.85 -2.34
N ARG A 7 21.15 -65.62 -1.36
CA ARG A 7 19.96 -64.76 -1.56
C ARG A 7 20.34 -63.29 -1.35
N LEU A 8 20.37 -62.54 -2.44
CA LEU A 8 20.52 -61.08 -2.42
C LEU A 8 19.19 -60.44 -1.96
N ARG A 9 19.18 -59.82 -0.78
CA ARG A 9 18.04 -59.02 -0.30
C ARG A 9 18.23 -57.59 -0.80
N SER A 10 17.49 -57.21 -1.85
CA SER A 10 17.39 -55.81 -2.28
C SER A 10 16.58 -55.02 -1.25
N ALA A 11 17.25 -54.19 -0.45
CA ALA A 11 16.61 -53.18 0.37
C ALA A 11 16.26 -51.98 -0.53
N CYS A 12 14.98 -51.78 -0.78
CA CYS A 12 14.47 -50.63 -1.53
C CYS A 12 14.27 -49.48 -0.53
N THR A 13 15.24 -48.59 -0.41
CA THR A 13 15.15 -47.38 0.43
C THR A 13 14.29 -46.36 -0.30
N LEU A 14 13.04 -46.18 0.13
CA LEU A 14 12.19 -45.06 -0.32
C LEU A 14 12.76 -43.75 0.24
N ALA A 15 13.42 -42.96 -0.59
CA ALA A 15 13.77 -41.58 -0.27
C ALA A 15 12.51 -40.72 -0.41
N ALA A 16 11.94 -40.27 0.71
CA ALA A 16 10.87 -39.28 0.72
C ALA A 16 11.45 -37.92 0.29
N LEU A 17 11.15 -37.51 -0.94
CA LEU A 17 11.52 -36.20 -1.47
C LEU A 17 10.54 -35.16 -0.90
N SER A 18 10.90 -34.51 0.20
CA SER A 18 10.16 -33.36 0.73
C SER A 18 10.32 -32.19 -0.24
N ILE A 19 9.31 -31.96 -1.09
CA ILE A 19 9.23 -30.74 -1.90
C ILE A 19 8.86 -29.60 -0.96
N ALA A 20 9.86 -28.84 -0.53
CA ALA A 20 9.62 -27.55 0.11
C ALA A 20 8.96 -26.63 -0.92
N ALA A 21 7.67 -26.36 -0.78
CA ALA A 21 6.99 -25.35 -1.58
C ALA A 21 7.58 -23.99 -1.21
N ALA A 22 8.37 -23.40 -2.11
CA ALA A 22 8.76 -22.00 -1.97
C ALA A 22 7.48 -21.16 -2.00
N VAL A 23 7.17 -20.50 -0.88
CA VAL A 23 6.06 -19.55 -0.81
C VAL A 23 6.47 -18.32 -1.61
N ILE A 24 6.00 -18.24 -2.86
CA ILE A 24 6.15 -17.02 -3.67
C ILE A 24 5.20 -15.98 -3.08
N ALA A 25 5.77 -14.98 -2.41
CA ALA A 25 5.04 -13.81 -1.93
C ALA A 25 4.24 -13.17 -3.08
N ALA A 26 3.01 -12.73 -2.80
CA ALA A 26 2.21 -12.03 -3.78
C ALA A 26 2.85 -10.69 -4.17
N GLU A 27 2.64 -10.30 -5.43
CA GLU A 27 2.89 -8.92 -5.89
C GLU A 27 2.15 -7.93 -4.98
N PRO A 28 2.75 -6.76 -4.69
CA PRO A 28 2.06 -5.71 -3.93
C PRO A 28 0.75 -5.29 -4.60
N ILE A 29 -0.27 -5.07 -3.78
CA ILE A 29 -1.58 -4.57 -4.21
C ILE A 29 -1.56 -3.06 -4.10
N TRP A 30 -1.45 -2.36 -5.23
CA TRP A 30 -1.50 -0.90 -5.33
C TRP A 30 -2.89 -0.42 -5.74
N ILE A 31 -3.43 0.58 -5.04
CA ILE A 31 -4.74 1.15 -5.34
C ILE A 31 -4.67 2.68 -5.25
N GLU A 32 -5.15 3.36 -6.29
CA GLU A 32 -5.25 4.82 -6.34
C GLU A 32 -6.42 5.31 -5.49
N GLY A 33 -6.26 6.44 -4.80
CA GLY A 33 -7.28 7.00 -3.92
C GLY A 33 -8.53 7.44 -4.69
N GLU A 34 -8.35 8.04 -5.87
CA GLU A 34 -9.45 8.47 -6.74
C GLU A 34 -10.28 7.31 -7.32
N SER A 35 -9.81 6.05 -7.19
CA SER A 35 -10.53 4.86 -7.64
C SER A 35 -11.66 4.40 -6.71
N ALA A 36 -11.95 5.16 -5.65
CA ALA A 36 -13.00 4.84 -4.69
C ALA A 36 -14.37 4.57 -5.34
N ILE A 37 -15.05 3.56 -4.82
CA ILE A 37 -16.40 3.18 -5.20
C ILE A 37 -17.38 4.05 -4.42
N ASN A 38 -18.24 4.79 -5.12
CA ASN A 38 -19.29 5.63 -4.55
C ASN A 38 -18.81 6.57 -3.41
N PRO A 39 -17.76 7.40 -3.62
CA PRO A 39 -17.22 8.22 -2.56
C PRO A 39 -18.25 9.24 -2.06
N GLN A 40 -18.44 9.29 -0.75
CA GLN A 40 -19.27 10.28 -0.07
C GLN A 40 -18.34 11.36 0.49
N VAL A 41 -17.90 12.27 -0.37
CA VAL A 41 -16.88 13.28 -0.04
C VAL A 41 -17.35 14.69 -0.39
N HIS A 42 -16.80 15.68 0.33
CA HIS A 42 -17.08 17.08 0.08
C HIS A 42 -15.97 17.70 -0.75
N ARG A 43 -16.21 17.84 -2.06
CA ARG A 43 -15.24 18.45 -2.97
C ARG A 43 -15.04 19.92 -2.62
N ASN A 44 -13.79 20.35 -2.62
CA ASN A 44 -13.41 21.73 -2.38
C ASN A 44 -12.29 22.12 -3.35
N ALA A 45 -12.52 23.19 -4.13
CA ALA A 45 -11.61 23.62 -5.19
C ALA A 45 -10.29 24.20 -4.67
N TRP A 46 -10.31 24.89 -3.52
CA TRP A 46 -9.08 25.40 -2.91
C TRP A 46 -8.22 24.23 -2.41
N TYR A 47 -8.82 23.30 -1.69
CA TYR A 47 -8.09 22.14 -1.16
C TYR A 47 -7.53 21.28 -2.31
N ASP A 48 -8.27 21.14 -3.41
CA ASP A 48 -7.84 20.41 -4.60
C ASP A 48 -6.85 21.14 -5.51
N SER A 49 -6.55 22.41 -5.23
CA SER A 49 -5.60 23.19 -6.03
C SER A 49 -4.17 22.77 -5.70
N VAL A 50 -3.78 21.59 -6.16
CA VAL A 50 -2.49 20.93 -5.92
C VAL A 50 -1.72 20.65 -7.20
N GLN A 51 -0.42 20.41 -7.08
CA GLN A 51 0.46 19.96 -8.15
C GLN A 51 0.14 18.49 -8.48
N LYS A 52 -0.76 18.28 -9.43
CA LYS A 52 -1.26 16.95 -9.81
C LYS A 52 -0.13 15.97 -10.18
N SER A 53 0.93 16.44 -10.84
CA SER A 53 2.13 15.63 -11.17
C SER A 53 2.91 15.09 -9.95
N SER A 54 2.63 15.58 -8.75
CA SER A 54 3.21 15.06 -7.50
C SER A 54 2.39 13.90 -6.91
N LEU A 55 1.25 13.57 -7.52
CA LEU A 55 0.36 12.47 -7.18
C LEU A 55 0.66 11.26 -8.08
N SER A 56 0.37 10.06 -7.58
CA SER A 56 0.73 8.80 -8.23
C SER A 56 -0.12 8.51 -9.48
N GLY A 57 -1.41 8.85 -9.43
CA GLY A 57 -2.36 8.80 -10.56
C GLY A 57 -2.69 10.16 -11.17
N ASP A 58 -1.89 11.19 -10.89
CA ASP A 58 -2.19 12.60 -11.20
C ASP A 58 -3.48 13.13 -10.56
N GLU A 59 -4.04 12.42 -9.58
CA GLU A 59 -5.24 12.80 -8.86
C GLU A 59 -5.20 12.25 -7.44
N TRP A 60 -6.06 12.77 -6.56
CA TRP A 60 -6.26 12.26 -5.22
C TRP A 60 -7.75 12.29 -4.87
N LEU A 61 -8.17 11.42 -3.95
CA LEU A 61 -9.49 11.55 -3.35
C LEU A 61 -9.41 12.49 -2.15
N HIS A 62 -10.27 13.51 -2.12
CA HIS A 62 -10.31 14.44 -1.01
C HIS A 62 -11.72 14.74 -0.51
N SER A 63 -11.80 15.11 0.76
CA SER A 63 -12.98 15.70 1.39
C SER A 63 -12.58 16.94 2.18
N PHE A 64 -13.42 17.95 2.18
CA PHE A 64 -13.31 19.15 3.01
C PHE A 64 -14.71 19.76 3.17
N GLY A 65 -15.35 19.57 4.33
CA GLY A 65 -16.73 20.01 4.54
C GLY A 65 -17.31 19.76 5.93
N GLY A 66 -18.63 19.92 6.04
CA GLY A 66 -19.36 19.91 7.30
C GLY A 66 -19.61 18.52 7.90
N SER A 67 -19.34 17.43 7.16
CA SER A 67 -19.49 16.06 7.66
C SER A 67 -18.32 15.18 7.23
N GLU A 68 -18.20 14.01 7.86
CA GLU A 68 -17.20 13.00 7.52
C GLU A 68 -17.23 12.65 6.03
N GLY A 69 -16.05 12.44 5.45
CA GLY A 69 -15.89 11.86 4.11
C GLY A 69 -15.71 10.35 4.19
N LEU A 70 -16.39 9.60 3.33
CA LEU A 70 -16.27 8.13 3.25
C LEU A 70 -15.83 7.69 1.87
N ALA A 71 -14.98 6.66 1.82
CA ALA A 71 -14.47 6.08 0.58
C ALA A 71 -14.38 4.56 0.70
N GLU A 72 -14.90 3.84 -0.30
CA GLU A 72 -14.94 2.37 -0.33
C GLU A 72 -14.06 1.82 -1.45
N TYR A 73 -13.41 0.69 -1.23
CA TYR A 73 -12.55 0.02 -2.21
C TYR A 73 -12.75 -1.49 -2.13
N ARG A 74 -12.72 -2.15 -3.28
CA ARG A 74 -12.76 -3.61 -3.41
C ARG A 74 -11.55 -4.10 -4.18
N PHE A 75 -10.89 -5.13 -3.67
CA PHE A 75 -9.70 -5.69 -4.31
C PHE A 75 -9.50 -7.16 -3.98
N GLN A 76 -8.74 -7.85 -4.82
CA GLN A 76 -8.39 -9.26 -4.65
C GLN A 76 -7.06 -9.39 -3.91
N ALA A 77 -6.96 -10.32 -2.97
CA ALA A 77 -5.73 -10.60 -2.24
C ALA A 77 -5.50 -12.11 -2.04
N LYS A 78 -4.25 -12.47 -1.77
CA LYS A 78 -3.95 -13.74 -1.10
C LYS A 78 -4.19 -13.58 0.40
N ALA A 79 -4.58 -14.66 1.07
CA ALA A 79 -4.71 -14.64 2.52
C ALA A 79 -3.35 -14.36 3.18
N GLY A 80 -3.37 -13.61 4.28
CA GLY A 80 -2.20 -13.41 5.14
C GLY A 80 -2.01 -11.99 5.61
N GLU A 81 -1.04 -11.81 6.49
CA GLU A 81 -0.60 -10.50 6.96
C GLU A 81 0.05 -9.71 5.82
N HIS A 82 -0.29 -8.43 5.69
CA HIS A 82 0.31 -7.52 4.73
C HIS A 82 0.75 -6.24 5.44
N HIS A 83 1.93 -5.73 5.13
CA HIS A 83 2.29 -4.35 5.40
C HIS A 83 1.31 -3.43 4.67
N PHE A 84 0.68 -2.53 5.40
CA PHE A 84 -0.26 -1.56 4.85
C PHE A 84 0.32 -0.15 4.97
N TRP A 85 0.44 0.52 3.83
CA TRP A 85 0.93 1.89 3.73
C TRP A 85 -0.06 2.75 2.97
N VAL A 86 -0.23 3.99 3.42
CA VAL A 86 -1.15 4.97 2.82
C VAL A 86 -0.37 6.23 2.52
N ARG A 87 -0.50 6.76 1.31
CA ARG A 87 -0.04 8.09 0.92
C ARG A 87 -1.19 9.07 1.03
N ALA A 88 -1.14 9.93 2.05
CA ALA A 88 -2.27 10.78 2.42
C ALA A 88 -1.83 12.13 2.99
N ASN A 89 -2.81 13.03 3.11
CA ASN A 89 -2.65 14.26 3.86
C ASN A 89 -2.52 13.96 5.35
N HIS A 90 -1.51 14.57 6.00
CA HIS A 90 -1.12 14.28 7.38
C HIS A 90 -0.98 15.55 8.24
N ILE A 91 -1.32 16.72 7.71
CA ILE A 91 -1.05 18.03 8.33
C ILE A 91 -2.35 18.68 8.82
N ALA A 92 -2.19 19.70 9.68
CA ALA A 92 -3.27 20.55 10.17
C ALA A 92 -4.38 19.78 10.91
N GLY A 93 -3.98 18.76 11.68
CA GLY A 93 -4.91 17.93 12.45
C GLY A 93 -5.68 16.92 11.60
N ALA A 94 -5.10 16.49 10.47
CA ALA A 94 -5.66 15.43 9.65
C ALA A 94 -6.00 14.19 10.49
N ALA A 95 -7.20 13.66 10.32
CA ALA A 95 -7.68 12.45 10.95
C ALA A 95 -8.29 11.53 9.88
N LEU A 96 -7.63 10.40 9.67
CA LEU A 96 -8.00 9.37 8.72
C LEU A 96 -8.08 8.04 9.48
N SER A 97 -9.19 7.33 9.31
CA SER A 97 -9.34 5.96 9.80
C SER A 97 -9.63 5.02 8.66
N TRP A 98 -9.29 3.75 8.85
CA TRP A 98 -9.65 2.68 7.93
C TRP A 98 -10.32 1.52 8.66
N ARG A 99 -11.11 0.73 7.96
CA ARG A 99 -11.56 -0.58 8.42
C ARG A 99 -11.55 -1.57 7.27
N LEU A 100 -11.34 -2.83 7.61
CA LEU A 100 -11.29 -3.93 6.64
C LEU A 100 -12.45 -4.90 6.92
N ASN A 101 -13.13 -5.29 5.85
CA ASN A 101 -14.19 -6.31 5.87
C ASN A 101 -15.26 -6.07 6.94
N GLY A 102 -15.64 -4.80 7.15
CA GLY A 102 -16.65 -4.39 8.14
C GLY A 102 -16.21 -4.48 9.60
N GLY A 103 -14.91 -4.65 9.87
CA GLY A 103 -14.34 -4.64 11.22
C GLY A 103 -14.32 -3.26 11.88
N GLU A 104 -13.58 -3.17 12.99
CA GLU A 104 -13.42 -1.94 13.75
C GLU A 104 -12.61 -0.88 12.99
N TRP A 105 -12.97 0.39 13.21
CA TRP A 105 -12.21 1.53 12.68
C TRP A 105 -10.87 1.66 13.39
N GLN A 106 -9.81 1.74 12.60
CA GLN A 106 -8.43 1.95 13.06
C GLN A 106 -7.96 3.33 12.61
N ALA A 107 -7.54 4.16 13.56
CA ALA A 107 -6.96 5.47 13.25
C ALA A 107 -5.53 5.32 12.71
N ILE A 108 -5.19 6.11 11.70
CA ILE A 108 -3.82 6.20 11.18
C ILE A 108 -3.03 7.16 12.06
N ASP A 109 -1.89 6.69 12.55
CA ASP A 109 -0.96 7.48 13.35
C ASP A 109 -0.04 8.30 12.43
N PHE A 110 -0.50 9.49 12.07
CA PHE A 110 0.24 10.42 11.21
C PHE A 110 1.54 10.98 11.84
N THR A 111 1.82 10.72 13.12
CA THR A 111 3.11 11.12 13.73
C THR A 111 4.30 10.35 13.14
N LYS A 112 4.03 9.25 12.45
CA LYS A 112 5.03 8.38 11.78
C LYS A 112 5.10 8.60 10.28
N THR A 113 4.55 9.70 9.78
CA THR A 113 4.59 10.03 8.36
C THR A 113 6.04 10.25 7.91
N VAL A 114 6.39 9.69 6.76
CA VAL A 114 7.65 9.91 6.06
C VAL A 114 7.39 10.54 4.70
N GLU A 115 8.42 11.14 4.10
CA GLU A 115 8.34 11.78 2.77
C GLU A 115 7.23 12.84 2.66
N GLY A 116 6.95 13.54 3.77
CA GLY A 116 5.99 14.63 3.79
C GLY A 116 6.44 15.79 2.92
N MET A 117 5.59 16.24 1.99
CA MET A 117 5.87 17.39 1.14
C MET A 117 4.63 18.26 0.88
N ASN A 118 4.87 19.56 0.70
CA ASN A 118 3.87 20.50 0.23
C ASN A 118 3.60 20.25 -1.27
N ILE A 119 2.33 20.18 -1.63
CA ILE A 119 1.87 20.03 -3.01
C ILE A 119 0.91 21.14 -3.44
N ALA A 120 0.78 22.23 -2.70
CA ALA A 120 0.01 23.39 -3.13
C ALA A 120 0.47 23.87 -4.52
N ASN A 121 -0.49 24.11 -5.43
CA ASN A 121 -0.17 24.55 -6.80
C ASN A 121 0.47 25.95 -6.83
N ASP A 122 0.17 26.78 -5.83
CA ASP A 122 0.76 28.11 -5.65
C ASP A 122 2.06 28.09 -4.80
N GLY A 123 2.49 26.91 -4.34
CA GLY A 123 3.68 26.74 -3.48
C GLY A 123 3.50 27.19 -2.03
N THR A 124 2.31 27.65 -1.63
CA THR A 124 2.05 28.10 -0.25
C THR A 124 2.07 26.90 0.71
N PRO A 125 2.86 26.92 1.79
CA PRO A 125 2.90 25.82 2.76
C PRO A 125 1.69 25.88 3.69
N ASP A 126 0.55 25.36 3.21
CA ASP A 126 -0.71 25.30 3.96
C ASP A 126 -1.17 23.86 4.23
N MET A 127 -2.48 23.58 4.19
CA MET A 127 -3.03 22.25 4.46
C MET A 127 -2.79 21.25 3.31
N ARG A 128 -2.29 21.67 2.15
CA ARG A 128 -2.11 20.82 0.97
C ARG A 128 -0.76 20.08 0.98
N PHE A 129 -0.67 19.05 1.82
CA PHE A 129 0.49 18.17 1.94
C PHE A 129 0.15 16.73 1.59
N ILE A 130 1.17 15.95 1.21
CA ILE A 130 1.09 14.50 1.04
C ILE A 130 2.30 13.84 1.69
N GLY A 131 2.13 12.63 2.23
CA GLY A 131 3.22 11.83 2.77
C GLY A 131 2.80 10.38 2.99
N TRP A 132 3.78 9.50 3.15
CA TRP A 132 3.57 8.07 3.37
C TRP A 132 3.49 7.73 4.86
N THR A 133 2.47 6.98 5.26
CA THR A 133 2.32 6.53 6.65
C THR A 133 2.04 5.04 6.68
N SER A 134 2.74 4.30 7.56
CA SER A 134 2.38 2.92 7.84
C SER A 134 1.07 2.88 8.63
N ALA A 135 0.08 2.19 8.06
CA ALA A 135 -1.26 2.04 8.63
C ALA A 135 -1.44 0.69 9.34
N GLY A 136 -0.34 -0.03 9.60
CA GLY A 136 -0.33 -1.30 10.34
C GLY A 136 -0.10 -2.52 9.46
N LYS A 137 -0.54 -3.68 9.97
CA LYS A 137 -0.38 -4.98 9.31
C LYS A 137 -1.68 -5.82 9.33
N PRO A 138 -2.70 -5.46 8.56
CA PRO A 138 -3.94 -6.24 8.50
C PRO A 138 -3.70 -7.65 7.94
N VAL A 139 -4.55 -8.57 8.38
CA VAL A 139 -4.68 -9.90 7.77
C VAL A 139 -5.77 -9.83 6.70
N LEU A 140 -5.38 -9.97 5.44
CA LEU A 140 -6.31 -10.01 4.31
C LEU A 140 -6.89 -11.42 4.15
N ALA A 141 -8.13 -11.52 3.69
CA ALA A 141 -8.74 -12.78 3.27
C ALA A 141 -8.27 -13.15 1.86
N ALA A 142 -8.28 -14.44 1.53
CA ALA A 142 -8.12 -14.86 0.14
C ALA A 142 -9.35 -14.46 -0.68
N GLY A 143 -9.15 -13.89 -1.86
CA GLY A 143 -10.23 -13.39 -2.71
C GLY A 143 -10.54 -11.92 -2.44
N GLU A 144 -11.83 -11.55 -2.56
CA GLU A 144 -12.27 -10.16 -2.43
C GLU A 144 -12.17 -9.67 -0.97
N ASN A 145 -11.58 -8.49 -0.79
CA ASN A 145 -11.58 -7.73 0.44
C ASN A 145 -12.25 -6.37 0.22
N HIS A 146 -12.85 -5.85 1.28
CA HIS A 146 -13.49 -4.54 1.32
C HIS A 146 -12.75 -3.63 2.28
N LEU A 147 -12.20 -2.53 1.78
CA LEU A 147 -11.54 -1.51 2.59
C LEU A 147 -12.36 -0.22 2.55
N GLU A 148 -12.53 0.37 3.71
CA GLU A 148 -13.22 1.65 3.84
C GLU A 148 -12.30 2.64 4.55
N PHE A 149 -12.31 3.87 4.08
CA PHE A 149 -11.68 5.00 4.75
C PHE A 149 -12.72 6.00 5.24
N ARG A 150 -12.39 6.66 6.34
CA ARG A 150 -13.15 7.75 6.94
C ARG A 150 -12.24 8.95 7.18
N MET A 151 -12.59 10.09 6.58
CA MET A 151 -11.95 11.39 6.76
C MET A 151 -12.76 12.20 7.77
N HIS A 152 -12.20 12.49 8.94
CA HIS A 152 -12.95 13.01 10.10
C HIS A 152 -12.17 14.06 10.91
N SER A 153 -11.30 14.83 10.24
CA SER A 153 -10.52 15.90 10.90
C SER A 153 -11.40 16.96 11.56
N GLY A 154 -11.00 17.44 12.74
CA GLY A 154 -11.85 18.34 13.55
C GLY A 154 -12.11 19.73 12.95
N ASN A 155 -11.27 20.22 12.04
CA ASN A 155 -11.34 21.58 11.50
C ASN A 155 -12.11 21.71 10.17
N SER A 156 -12.51 20.62 9.51
CA SER A 156 -13.43 20.60 8.33
C SER A 156 -13.67 19.17 7.79
N ASN A 157 -13.59 18.15 8.65
CA ASN A 157 -13.58 16.74 8.22
C ASN A 157 -12.62 16.48 7.05
N HIS A 158 -11.53 17.25 6.97
CA HIS A 158 -10.67 17.22 5.81
C HIS A 158 -9.88 15.92 5.76
N GLY A 159 -9.50 15.54 4.56
CA GLY A 159 -8.61 14.42 4.36
C GLY A 159 -8.39 14.27 2.87
N ALA A 160 -7.23 13.73 2.52
CA ALA A 160 -6.97 13.37 1.15
C ALA A 160 -6.09 12.12 1.09
N ILE A 161 -6.38 11.27 0.10
CA ILE A 161 -5.74 9.97 -0.14
C ILE A 161 -5.29 9.99 -1.59
N ASP A 162 -3.97 9.90 -1.81
CA ASP A 162 -3.39 9.74 -3.14
C ASP A 162 -3.41 8.27 -3.55
N CYS A 163 -2.83 7.39 -2.73
CA CYS A 163 -2.80 5.95 -3.01
C CYS A 163 -2.54 5.16 -1.73
N PHE A 164 -2.62 3.85 -1.83
CA PHE A 164 -2.21 2.93 -0.76
C PHE A 164 -1.77 1.58 -1.31
N VAL A 165 -1.01 0.86 -0.50
CA VAL A 165 -0.41 -0.42 -0.87
C VAL A 165 -0.50 -1.45 0.24
N PHE A 166 -0.83 -2.68 -0.15
CA PHE A 166 -0.67 -3.88 0.69
C PHE A 166 0.47 -4.74 0.12
N SER A 167 1.42 -5.14 0.97
CA SER A 167 2.54 -5.99 0.55
C SER A 167 2.84 -7.07 1.60
N GLN A 168 3.07 -8.30 1.17
CA GLN A 168 3.54 -9.38 2.05
C GLN A 168 5.03 -9.25 2.38
N LYS A 169 5.78 -8.51 1.56
CA LYS A 169 7.18 -8.13 1.81
C LYS A 169 7.26 -6.74 2.43
N PRO A 170 8.36 -6.39 3.11
CA PRO A 170 8.64 -5.01 3.48
C PRO A 170 8.46 -4.08 2.27
N PHE A 171 7.82 -2.94 2.50
CA PHE A 171 7.64 -1.88 1.50
C PHE A 171 8.39 -0.65 1.97
N SER A 172 9.24 -0.11 1.10
CA SER A 172 9.83 1.21 1.27
C SER A 172 9.08 2.20 0.39
N PRO A 173 8.47 3.25 0.98
CA PRO A 173 8.02 4.41 0.22
C PRO A 173 9.07 4.93 -0.75
N ASN A 174 8.60 5.45 -1.89
CA ASN A 174 9.43 6.15 -2.86
C ASN A 174 8.58 7.16 -3.65
N GLY A 175 8.28 8.29 -3.03
CA GLY A 175 7.56 9.39 -3.66
C GLY A 175 6.19 8.96 -4.19
N ARG A 176 5.98 9.11 -5.50
CA ARG A 176 4.72 8.78 -6.19
C ARG A 176 4.77 7.43 -6.94
N GLN A 177 5.87 6.70 -6.83
CA GLN A 177 6.13 5.51 -7.66
C GLN A 177 5.44 4.26 -7.12
N LYS A 178 4.98 3.40 -8.03
CA LYS A 178 4.48 2.06 -7.68
C LYS A 178 5.63 1.17 -7.24
N PRO A 179 5.36 0.13 -6.43
CA PRO A 179 6.36 -0.89 -6.10
C PRO A 179 7.04 -1.43 -7.36
N GLY A 180 8.37 -1.37 -7.40
CA GLY A 180 9.18 -1.84 -8.53
C GLY A 180 9.25 -0.89 -9.74
N GLU A 181 8.56 0.24 -9.71
CA GLU A 181 8.65 1.22 -10.80
C GLU A 181 10.00 1.96 -10.77
N LYS A 182 10.60 2.14 -11.94
CA LYS A 182 11.88 2.84 -12.13
C LYS A 182 11.65 4.08 -12.99
N LEU A 183 12.23 5.21 -12.60
CA LEU A 183 12.14 6.47 -13.31
C LEU A 183 12.87 6.40 -14.66
N GLY A 184 13.98 5.64 -14.72
CA GLY A 184 14.80 5.54 -15.94
C GLY A 184 15.38 6.88 -16.39
N LEU A 185 15.39 7.89 -15.51
CA LEU A 185 15.83 9.26 -15.81
C LEU A 185 17.35 9.34 -15.68
N ALA A 186 18.06 8.76 -16.65
CA ALA A 186 19.50 8.96 -16.82
C ALA A 186 19.75 10.12 -17.80
N ALA A 187 20.77 10.93 -17.52
CA ALA A 187 21.28 11.87 -18.51
C ALA A 187 21.91 11.10 -19.69
N PRO A 188 21.94 11.67 -20.92
CA PRO A 188 22.64 11.04 -22.03
C PRO A 188 24.08 10.69 -21.67
N GLY A 189 24.46 9.43 -21.85
CA GLY A 189 25.79 8.92 -21.51
C GLY A 189 25.97 8.46 -20.05
N THR A 190 24.92 8.52 -19.22
CA THR A 190 24.92 7.94 -17.86
C THR A 190 23.93 6.77 -17.76
N TRP A 191 23.93 6.07 -16.61
CA TRP A 191 22.90 5.09 -16.27
C TRP A 191 22.16 5.55 -15.01
N ALA A 192 20.86 5.24 -14.92
CA ALA A 192 20.07 5.47 -13.72
C ALA A 192 20.37 4.34 -12.73
N PHE A 193 20.91 4.69 -11.56
CA PHE A 193 21.12 3.72 -10.48
C PHE A 193 19.86 3.63 -9.63
N GLU A 194 19.03 2.63 -9.92
CA GLU A 194 17.75 2.35 -9.26
C GLU A 194 17.74 0.87 -8.83
N PRO A 195 18.49 0.52 -7.76
CA PRO A 195 18.55 -0.84 -7.25
C PRO A 195 17.21 -1.26 -6.67
N GLU A 196 16.99 -2.57 -6.56
CA GLU A 196 15.82 -3.08 -5.84
C GLU A 196 15.89 -2.66 -4.35
N PRO A 197 14.73 -2.40 -3.72
CA PRO A 197 14.68 -2.13 -2.28
C PRO A 197 15.30 -3.27 -1.46
N ASP A 198 15.96 -2.91 -0.37
CA ASP A 198 16.50 -3.88 0.58
C ASP A 198 15.35 -4.66 1.27
N GLU A 199 15.52 -5.97 1.44
CA GLU A 199 14.56 -6.85 2.12
C GLU A 199 14.82 -6.96 3.65
N PHE A 200 15.91 -6.36 4.16
CA PHE A 200 16.40 -6.51 5.53
C PHE A 200 16.00 -5.38 6.51
#